data_AF-A0A9D0YZF5-F1
#
_entry.id   AF-A0A9D0YZF5-F1
#
_cell.length_a   1.000
_cell.length_b   1.000
_cell.length_c   1.000
_cell.angle_alpha   90.00
_cell.angle_beta   90.00
_cell.angle_gamma   90.00
#
_symmetry.space_group_name_H-M   'P 1'
#
loop_
_entity.id
_entity.type
_entity.pdbx_description
1 polymer ?
#
loop_
_entity_poly.entity_id
_entity_poly.type
_entity_poly.pdbx_seq_one_letter_code
_entity_poly.pdbx_strand_id
1 'polypeptide(L)'
;MPEVKRAILDCHAVAKELKDSSHIALCHALGQGLSTVHVETHAIGLCIYELTAIVFRHPTDYVPIVSGRVQEYIDRLFSVHENVSLYCEQFGITTFVPFLEEEVTNREQVLLQRRFQKRIVSSSIYDVLEQLSIPYQEVRHKPVYTVEEAKSIPIEISGIGVKNLFLKDASNHYFLYLLEDDKRADLKSLAKFLHTSHLHFGSEEELQNTLHLSRGSCTPFGIISDDENVVVVIFSESLLSKKLLFHPNRNDRTISISSYDLIRFIEAEGHVYLIF
;
A
#
# COMPACT_ATOMS: atom_id res chain seq x y z
N MET A 1 16.95 -14.77 -21.29
CA MET A 1 17.09 -13.61 -20.36
C MET A 1 17.52 -12.31 -21.09
N PRO A 2 18.63 -12.25 -21.83
CA PRO A 2 19.07 -10.99 -22.50
C PRO A 2 18.08 -10.45 -23.54
N GLU A 3 17.47 -11.35 -24.33
CA GLU A 3 16.50 -11.00 -25.37
C GLU A 3 15.21 -10.39 -24.80
N VAL A 4 14.68 -10.95 -23.70
CA VAL A 4 13.47 -10.42 -23.03
C VAL A 4 13.75 -9.06 -22.40
N LYS A 5 14.91 -8.91 -21.74
CA LYS A 5 15.33 -7.62 -21.19
C LYS A 5 15.45 -6.56 -22.28
N ARG A 6 15.95 -6.94 -23.45
CA ARG A 6 16.03 -6.05 -24.61
C ARG A 6 14.64 -5.66 -25.12
N ALA A 7 13.75 -6.63 -25.29
CA ALA A 7 12.36 -6.38 -25.73
C ALA A 7 11.60 -5.45 -24.77
N ILE A 8 11.76 -5.62 -23.44
CA ILE A 8 11.15 -4.72 -22.44
C ILE A 8 11.66 -3.28 -22.61
N LEU A 9 12.98 -3.11 -22.79
CA LEU A 9 13.57 -1.79 -23.00
C LEU A 9 13.12 -1.15 -24.31
N ASP A 10 12.97 -1.95 -25.37
CA ASP A 10 12.46 -1.49 -26.66
C ASP A 10 10.99 -1.04 -26.54
N CYS A 11 10.14 -1.74 -25.78
CA CYS A 11 8.76 -1.28 -25.47
C CYS A 11 8.75 0.10 -24.78
N HIS A 12 9.65 0.32 -23.81
CA HIS A 12 9.77 1.62 -23.13
C HIS A 12 10.32 2.73 -24.03
N ALA A 13 11.25 2.39 -24.94
CA ALA A 13 11.78 3.36 -25.90
C ALA A 13 10.67 3.81 -26.87
N VAL A 14 9.92 2.86 -27.43
CA VAL A 14 8.80 3.15 -28.33
C VAL A 14 7.72 3.99 -27.63
N ALA A 15 7.37 3.65 -26.38
CA ALA A 15 6.38 4.40 -25.62
C ALA A 15 6.74 5.89 -25.46
N LYS A 16 8.03 6.25 -25.37
CA LYS A 16 8.48 7.65 -25.25
C LYS A 16 8.36 8.46 -26.54
N GLU A 17 8.34 7.79 -27.68
CA GLU A 17 8.27 8.43 -29.00
C GLU A 17 6.83 8.58 -29.51
N LEU A 18 5.91 7.78 -28.95
CA LEU A 18 4.49 7.82 -29.30
C LEU A 18 3.82 9.07 -28.73
N LYS A 19 2.83 9.58 -29.47
CA LYS A 19 1.98 10.72 -29.07
C LYS A 19 0.56 10.30 -28.71
N ASP A 20 0.14 9.14 -29.19
CA ASP A 20 -1.20 8.62 -28.96
C ASP A 20 -1.25 7.85 -27.63
N SER A 21 -2.11 8.31 -26.71
CA SER A 21 -2.24 7.73 -25.37
C SER A 21 -2.66 6.26 -25.39
N SER A 22 -3.44 5.82 -26.38
CA SER A 22 -3.83 4.41 -26.50
C SER A 22 -2.66 3.54 -26.93
N HIS A 23 -1.84 4.01 -27.88
CA HIS A 23 -0.63 3.30 -28.29
C HIS A 23 0.41 3.26 -27.18
N ILE A 24 0.58 4.35 -26.43
CA ILE A 24 1.45 4.39 -25.25
C ILE A 24 1.01 3.33 -24.23
N ALA A 25 -0.29 3.28 -23.92
CA ALA A 25 -0.85 2.28 -23.02
C ALA A 25 -0.63 0.84 -23.54
N LEU A 26 -0.81 0.57 -24.83
CA LEU A 26 -0.51 -0.75 -25.41
C LEU A 26 0.98 -1.12 -25.30
N CYS A 27 1.90 -0.17 -25.51
CA CYS A 27 3.33 -0.41 -25.31
C CYS A 27 3.66 -0.75 -23.85
N HIS A 28 3.00 -0.10 -22.88
CA HIS A 28 3.13 -0.47 -21.47
C HIS A 28 2.53 -1.84 -21.16
N ALA A 29 1.39 -2.18 -21.77
CA ALA A 29 0.77 -3.51 -21.64
C ALA A 29 1.75 -4.60 -22.10
N LEU A 30 2.36 -4.45 -23.27
CA LEU A 30 3.39 -5.36 -23.78
C LEU A 30 4.61 -5.43 -22.85
N GLY A 31 5.09 -4.27 -22.37
CA GLY A 31 6.21 -4.22 -21.42
C GLY A 31 5.93 -4.98 -20.13
N GLN A 32 4.72 -4.84 -19.56
CA GLN A 32 4.28 -5.58 -18.39
C GLN A 32 4.15 -7.08 -18.68
N GLY A 33 3.53 -7.46 -19.80
CA GLY A 33 3.42 -8.86 -20.22
C GLY A 33 4.79 -9.54 -20.36
N LEU A 34 5.76 -8.87 -20.98
CA LEU A 34 7.14 -9.36 -21.08
C LEU A 34 7.86 -9.41 -19.72
N SER A 35 7.53 -8.50 -18.80
CA SER A 35 8.15 -8.43 -17.47
C SER A 35 7.70 -9.55 -16.53
N THR A 36 6.73 -10.38 -16.92
CA THR A 36 6.32 -11.59 -16.19
C THR A 36 7.46 -12.59 -16.00
N VAL A 37 8.51 -12.53 -16.84
CA VAL A 37 9.73 -13.32 -16.64
C VAL A 37 10.52 -12.92 -15.39
N HIS A 38 10.24 -11.75 -14.80
CA HIS A 38 10.88 -11.24 -13.59
C HIS A 38 10.04 -11.49 -12.34
N VAL A 39 8.74 -11.18 -12.40
CA VAL A 39 7.74 -11.43 -11.36
C VAL A 39 6.35 -11.60 -11.98
N GLU A 40 5.58 -12.55 -11.44
CA GLU A 40 4.23 -12.93 -11.85
C GLU A 40 3.22 -11.78 -11.75
N THR A 41 3.42 -10.86 -10.79
CA THR A 41 2.53 -9.71 -10.57
C THR A 41 2.46 -8.76 -11.77
N HIS A 42 3.43 -8.76 -12.68
CA HIS A 42 3.36 -7.97 -13.91
C HIS A 42 2.28 -8.45 -14.88
N ALA A 43 1.77 -9.67 -14.74
CA ALA A 43 0.70 -10.21 -15.59
C ALA A 43 -0.58 -9.36 -15.48
N ILE A 44 -0.90 -8.83 -14.28
CA ILE A 44 -2.06 -7.94 -14.12
C ILE A 44 -1.85 -6.61 -14.84
N GLY A 45 -0.60 -6.13 -14.91
CA GLY A 45 -0.23 -4.91 -15.61
C GLY A 45 -0.57 -4.97 -17.10
N LEU A 46 -0.38 -6.12 -17.76
CA LEU A 46 -0.79 -6.34 -19.15
C LEU A 46 -2.28 -6.03 -19.32
N CYS A 47 -3.13 -6.66 -18.51
CA CYS A 47 -4.57 -6.48 -18.58
C CYS A 47 -4.98 -5.03 -18.31
N ILE A 48 -4.43 -4.40 -17.26
CA ILE A 48 -4.77 -3.02 -16.87
C ILE A 48 -4.41 -2.03 -17.97
N TYR A 49 -3.21 -2.09 -18.53
CA TYR A 49 -2.80 -1.16 -19.58
C TYR A 49 -3.52 -1.41 -20.91
N GLU A 50 -3.87 -2.65 -21.23
CA GLU A 50 -4.70 -2.93 -22.40
C GLU A 50 -6.12 -2.35 -22.24
N LEU A 51 -6.74 -2.50 -21.07
CA LEU A 51 -8.02 -1.87 -20.77
C LEU A 51 -7.92 -0.34 -20.79
N THR A 52 -6.82 0.22 -20.30
CA THR A 52 -6.53 1.65 -20.37
C THR A 52 -6.47 2.13 -21.84
N ALA A 53 -5.86 1.34 -22.73
CA ALA A 53 -5.84 1.65 -24.15
C ALA A 53 -7.23 1.60 -24.80
N ILE A 54 -8.13 0.74 -24.32
CA ILE A 54 -9.53 0.71 -24.76
C ILE A 54 -10.24 2.00 -24.33
N VAL A 55 -10.05 2.44 -23.08
CA VAL A 55 -10.63 3.69 -22.57
C VAL A 55 -10.16 4.89 -23.39
N PHE A 56 -8.88 4.97 -23.74
CA PHE A 56 -8.36 6.04 -24.59
C PHE A 56 -8.94 6.02 -26.02
N ARG A 57 -9.21 4.84 -26.58
CA ARG A 57 -9.82 4.71 -27.92
C ARG A 57 -11.32 5.01 -27.94
N HIS A 58 -12.00 4.78 -26.82
CA HIS A 58 -13.46 4.84 -26.70
C HIS A 58 -13.90 5.73 -25.54
N PRO A 59 -13.51 7.02 -25.49
CA PRO A 59 -13.63 7.85 -24.29
C PRO A 59 -15.08 8.05 -23.79
N THR A 60 -16.08 7.81 -24.63
CA THR A 60 -17.51 8.01 -24.32
C THR A 60 -18.32 6.73 -24.19
N ASP A 61 -17.83 5.61 -24.73
CA ASP A 61 -18.55 4.34 -24.87
C ASP A 61 -17.71 3.11 -24.44
N TYR A 62 -16.62 3.33 -23.70
CA TYR A 62 -15.71 2.28 -23.27
C TYR A 62 -16.35 1.23 -22.35
N VAL A 63 -17.39 1.57 -21.57
CA VAL A 63 -17.93 0.67 -20.54
C VAL A 63 -18.29 -0.72 -21.07
N PRO A 64 -19.16 -0.87 -22.09
CA PRO A 64 -19.46 -2.20 -22.65
C PRO A 64 -18.24 -2.90 -23.25
N ILE A 65 -17.28 -2.15 -23.83
CA ILE A 65 -16.09 -2.70 -24.47
C ILE A 65 -15.10 -3.24 -23.43
N VAL A 66 -14.88 -2.47 -22.36
CA VAL A 66 -14.06 -2.86 -21.20
C VAL A 66 -14.68 -4.05 -20.49
N SER A 67 -15.99 -4.04 -20.23
CA SER A 67 -16.68 -5.17 -19.60
C SER A 67 -16.57 -6.44 -20.45
N GLY A 68 -16.76 -6.34 -21.77
CA GLY A 68 -16.55 -7.47 -22.68
C GLY A 68 -15.12 -7.99 -22.63
N ARG A 69 -14.12 -7.09 -22.69
CA ARG A 69 -12.71 -7.48 -22.63
C ARG A 69 -12.31 -8.11 -21.30
N VAL A 70 -12.85 -7.62 -20.19
CA VAL A 70 -12.66 -8.23 -18.86
C VAL A 70 -13.23 -9.66 -18.84
N GLN A 71 -14.43 -9.86 -19.39
CA GLN A 71 -15.02 -11.19 -19.48
C GLN A 71 -14.17 -12.13 -20.34
N GLU A 72 -13.64 -11.66 -21.48
CA GLU A 72 -12.72 -12.44 -22.31
C GLU A 72 -11.45 -12.88 -21.54
N TYR A 73 -10.88 -12.02 -20.70
CA TYR A 73 -9.75 -12.43 -19.86
C TYR A 73 -10.13 -13.51 -18.86
N ILE A 74 -11.28 -13.36 -18.21
CA ILE A 74 -11.80 -14.31 -17.23
C ILE A 74 -12.05 -15.67 -17.91
N ASP A 75 -12.76 -15.67 -19.04
CA ASP A 75 -13.08 -16.87 -19.81
C ASP A 75 -11.80 -17.58 -20.27
N ARG A 76 -10.79 -16.81 -20.71
CA ARG A 76 -9.50 -17.37 -21.11
C ARG A 76 -8.75 -17.97 -19.92
N LEU A 77 -8.79 -17.33 -18.76
CA LEU A 77 -8.20 -17.86 -17.52
C LEU A 77 -8.82 -19.20 -17.14
N PHE A 78 -10.15 -19.28 -17.14
CA PHE A 78 -10.87 -20.53 -16.85
C PHE A 78 -10.62 -21.60 -17.91
N SER A 79 -10.64 -21.23 -19.20
CA SER A 79 -10.33 -22.16 -20.29
C SER A 79 -8.93 -22.75 -20.17
N VAL A 80 -7.92 -21.93 -19.85
CA VAL A 80 -6.55 -22.41 -19.62
C VAL A 80 -6.51 -23.31 -18.39
N HIS A 81 -7.19 -22.95 -17.30
CA HIS A 81 -7.26 -23.77 -16.08
C HIS A 81 -7.88 -25.15 -16.33
N GLU A 82 -8.95 -25.23 -17.10
CA GLU A 82 -9.63 -26.49 -17.43
C GLU A 82 -8.82 -27.36 -18.42
N ASN A 83 -7.95 -26.75 -19.22
CA ASN A 83 -7.21 -27.40 -20.30
C ASN A 83 -5.68 -27.33 -20.13
N VAL A 84 -5.19 -27.22 -18.89
CA VAL A 84 -3.77 -27.04 -18.57
C VAL A 84 -2.89 -28.03 -19.32
N SER A 85 -3.24 -29.32 -19.33
CA SER A 85 -2.46 -30.38 -19.98
C SER A 85 -2.30 -30.16 -21.49
N LEU A 86 -3.38 -29.77 -22.17
CA LEU A 86 -3.37 -29.50 -23.61
C LEU A 86 -2.43 -28.34 -23.94
N TYR A 87 -2.53 -27.26 -23.18
CA TYR A 87 -1.69 -26.09 -23.38
C TYR A 87 -0.22 -26.36 -22.99
N CYS A 88 0.03 -27.16 -21.95
CA CYS A 88 1.36 -27.62 -21.58
C CYS A 88 2.03 -28.41 -22.72
N GLU A 89 1.30 -29.35 -23.32
CA GLU A 89 1.73 -30.08 -24.50
C GLU A 89 2.01 -29.15 -25.69
N GLN A 90 1.10 -28.22 -25.98
CA GLN A 90 1.23 -27.27 -27.09
C GLN A 90 2.49 -26.39 -26.97
N PHE A 91 2.81 -25.93 -25.76
CA PHE A 91 3.95 -25.05 -25.52
C PHE A 91 5.22 -25.79 -25.10
N GLY A 92 5.19 -27.12 -25.01
CA GLY A 92 6.34 -27.92 -24.58
C GLY A 92 6.78 -27.63 -23.14
N ILE A 93 5.84 -27.26 -22.27
CA ILE A 93 6.08 -26.99 -20.84
C ILE A 93 5.35 -28.04 -20.00
N THR A 94 5.87 -28.36 -18.81
CA THR A 94 5.26 -29.38 -17.92
C THR A 94 4.12 -28.81 -17.08
N THR A 95 4.18 -27.52 -16.77
CA THR A 95 3.18 -26.78 -16.00
C THR A 95 3.21 -25.30 -16.40
N PHE A 96 2.08 -24.60 -16.30
CA PHE A 96 2.04 -23.13 -16.36
C PHE A 96 2.62 -22.48 -15.11
N VAL A 97 2.89 -23.29 -14.08
CA VAL A 97 3.33 -22.81 -12.78
C VAL A 97 4.59 -23.55 -12.31
N PRO A 98 5.74 -23.39 -12.99
CA PRO A 98 6.98 -24.04 -12.56
C PRO A 98 7.35 -23.66 -11.12
N PHE A 99 7.00 -22.45 -10.69
CA PHE A 99 7.25 -21.93 -9.34
C PHE A 99 6.31 -22.45 -8.24
N LEU A 100 5.26 -23.20 -8.59
CA LEU A 100 4.50 -23.98 -7.60
C LEU A 100 5.08 -25.39 -7.44
N GLU A 101 5.84 -25.88 -8.41
CA GLU A 101 6.44 -27.23 -8.41
C GLU A 101 7.93 -27.22 -7.99
N GLU A 102 8.64 -26.12 -8.24
CA GLU A 102 9.99 -25.92 -7.71
C GLU A 102 9.91 -25.38 -6.28
N GLU A 103 10.83 -25.81 -5.40
CA GLU A 103 11.09 -25.23 -4.07
C GLU A 103 11.58 -23.76 -4.14
N VAL A 104 11.21 -23.01 -5.17
CA VAL A 104 11.40 -21.57 -5.26
C VAL A 104 10.30 -20.94 -4.43
N THR A 105 10.68 -20.20 -3.39
CA THR A 105 9.75 -19.56 -2.48
C THR A 105 8.82 -18.64 -3.28
N ASN A 106 7.61 -19.10 -3.56
CA ASN A 106 6.59 -18.36 -4.30
C ASN A 106 6.44 -17.00 -3.62
N ARG A 107 6.81 -15.90 -4.30
CA ARG A 107 6.90 -14.58 -3.67
C ARG A 107 5.54 -14.08 -3.23
N GLU A 108 4.48 -14.37 -3.97
CA GLU A 108 3.11 -14.12 -3.50
C GLU A 108 2.73 -14.98 -2.30
N GLN A 109 3.11 -16.26 -2.25
CA GLN A 109 2.96 -17.07 -1.03
C GLN A 109 3.85 -16.58 0.10
N VAL A 110 5.03 -16.00 -0.15
CA VAL A 110 5.88 -15.37 0.87
C VAL A 110 5.27 -14.06 1.31
N LEU A 111 4.66 -13.29 0.42
CA LEU A 111 3.98 -12.02 0.74
C LEU A 111 2.65 -12.28 1.46
N LEU A 112 1.91 -13.32 1.07
CA LEU A 112 0.73 -13.81 1.77
C LEU A 112 1.14 -14.47 3.08
N GLN A 113 2.17 -15.32 3.09
CA GLN A 113 2.73 -15.88 4.31
C GLN A 113 3.32 -14.80 5.21
N ARG A 114 3.80 -13.65 4.69
CA ARG A 114 4.22 -12.42 5.43
C ARG A 114 3.03 -11.63 5.95
N ARG A 115 1.97 -11.47 5.15
CA ARG A 115 0.66 -10.95 5.61
C ARG A 115 0.03 -11.83 6.69
N PHE A 116 0.33 -13.13 6.66
CA PHE A 116 -0.05 -14.12 7.66
C PHE A 116 1.12 -14.55 8.57
N GLN A 117 2.29 -13.89 8.49
CA GLN A 117 3.46 -14.27 9.29
C GLN A 117 3.21 -13.61 10.61
N LYS A 118 3.19 -14.44 11.65
CA LYS A 118 3.24 -14.05 13.05
C LYS A 118 3.84 -12.66 13.18
N ARG A 119 3.00 -11.68 13.55
CA ARG A 119 3.37 -10.36 14.02
C ARG A 119 4.69 -10.46 14.77
N ILE A 120 5.61 -9.52 14.54
CA ILE A 120 6.82 -9.47 15.35
C ILE A 120 6.35 -9.42 16.80
N VAL A 121 6.55 -10.50 17.55
CA VAL A 121 6.18 -10.56 18.97
C VAL A 121 7.19 -9.68 19.69
N SER A 122 6.88 -8.39 19.69
CA SER A 122 7.70 -7.33 20.22
C SER A 122 7.00 -6.71 21.41
N SER A 123 7.79 -6.37 22.43
CA SER A 123 7.32 -5.62 23.59
C SER A 123 7.27 -4.12 23.33
N SER A 124 7.93 -3.64 22.26
CA SER A 124 8.10 -2.23 22.00
C SER A 124 8.25 -1.91 20.51
N ILE A 125 7.90 -0.69 20.13
CA ILE A 125 8.10 -0.22 18.76
C ILE A 125 9.59 -0.23 18.38
N TYR A 126 10.49 -0.06 19.36
CA TYR A 126 11.93 0.01 19.11
C TYR A 126 12.49 -1.33 18.65
N ASP A 127 12.00 -2.45 19.19
CA ASP A 127 12.47 -3.78 18.78
C ASP A 127 12.08 -4.05 17.31
N VAL A 128 10.90 -3.59 16.89
CA VAL A 128 10.42 -3.70 15.49
C VAL A 128 11.30 -2.84 14.58
N LEU A 129 11.55 -1.58 14.95
CA LEU A 129 12.40 -0.68 14.16
C LEU A 129 13.83 -1.22 14.03
N GLU A 130 14.39 -1.81 15.10
CA GLU A 130 15.71 -2.43 15.09
C GLU A 130 15.75 -3.67 14.19
N GLN A 131 14.78 -4.59 14.33
CA GLN A 131 14.69 -5.79 13.49
C GLN A 131 14.55 -5.47 11.99
N LEU A 132 13.82 -4.41 11.65
CA LEU A 132 13.67 -3.95 10.28
C LEU A 132 14.84 -3.07 9.79
N SER A 133 15.82 -2.79 10.66
CA SER A 133 16.92 -1.87 10.39
C SER A 133 16.41 -0.51 9.88
N ILE A 134 15.33 -0.01 10.50
CA ILE A 134 14.73 1.28 10.16
C ILE A 134 15.49 2.39 10.92
N PRO A 135 16.10 3.35 10.20
CA PRO A 135 16.73 4.48 10.84
C PRO A 135 15.70 5.48 11.37
N TYR A 136 15.88 5.95 12.59
CA TYR A 136 15.11 7.04 13.18
C TYR A 136 16.03 7.95 14.00
N GLN A 137 15.60 9.19 14.21
CA GLN A 137 16.18 10.08 15.22
C GLN A 137 15.21 10.16 16.41
N GLU A 138 15.70 10.31 17.63
CA GLU A 138 14.88 10.48 18.84
C GLU A 138 15.32 11.75 19.58
N VAL A 139 14.34 12.53 20.05
CA VAL A 139 14.54 13.57 21.06
C VAL A 139 13.69 13.25 22.27
N ARG A 140 14.29 13.36 23.46
CA ARG A 140 13.59 13.24 24.73
C ARG A 140 13.20 14.62 25.24
N HIS A 141 12.00 14.72 25.78
CA HIS A 141 11.48 15.97 26.30
C HIS A 141 10.62 15.71 27.54
N LYS A 142 10.23 16.79 28.24
CA LYS A 142 9.25 16.65 29.32
C LYS A 142 7.91 16.20 28.74
N PRO A 143 7.15 15.35 29.44
CA PRO A 143 5.79 15.00 29.03
C PRO A 143 4.97 16.25 28.73
N VAL A 144 4.31 16.24 27.58
CA VAL A 144 3.45 17.33 27.11
C VAL A 144 2.01 16.86 27.05
N TYR A 145 1.11 17.71 27.56
CA TYR A 145 -0.31 17.37 27.68
C TYR A 145 -1.20 18.33 26.90
N THR A 146 -0.68 19.52 26.53
CA THR A 146 -1.39 20.51 25.72
C THR A 146 -0.66 20.82 24.42
N VAL A 147 -1.42 21.31 23.43
CA VAL A 147 -0.87 21.72 22.13
C VAL A 147 0.07 22.92 22.29
N GLU A 148 -0.23 23.84 23.21
CA GLU A 148 0.65 24.99 23.49
C GLU A 148 2.00 24.56 24.07
N GLU A 149 1.99 23.62 25.02
CA GLU A 149 3.24 23.10 25.60
C GLU A 149 4.07 22.36 24.55
N ALA A 150 3.42 21.55 23.69
CA ALA A 150 4.09 20.84 22.61
C ALA A 150 4.79 21.79 21.61
N LYS A 151 4.17 22.93 21.29
CA LYS A 151 4.78 23.97 20.43
C LYS A 151 5.94 24.71 21.10
N SER A 152 5.99 24.73 22.43
CA SER A 152 7.03 25.43 23.20
C SER A 152 8.29 24.60 23.42
N ILE A 153 8.23 23.28 23.20
CA ILE A 153 9.41 22.41 23.30
C ILE A 153 10.28 22.64 22.05
N PRO A 154 11.54 23.07 22.21
CA PRO A 154 12.48 23.09 21.11
C PRO A 154 12.83 21.65 20.73
N ILE A 155 12.11 21.12 19.74
CA ILE A 155 12.44 19.82 19.15
C ILE A 155 13.48 20.08 18.05
N GLU A 156 14.77 19.94 18.37
CA GLU A 156 15.87 20.03 17.40
C GLU A 156 16.00 18.74 16.58
N ILE A 157 14.91 18.29 15.97
CA ILE A 157 14.89 17.12 15.10
C ILE A 157 14.27 17.48 13.76
N SER A 158 14.85 16.97 12.67
CA SER A 158 14.35 17.29 11.33
C SER A 158 13.07 16.51 11.05
N GLY A 159 11.98 17.20 10.70
CA GLY A 159 10.75 16.57 10.24
C GLY A 159 9.56 17.53 10.31
N ILE A 160 8.42 17.04 9.86
CA ILE A 160 7.15 17.77 9.94
C ILE A 160 6.22 17.12 10.96
N GLY A 161 5.45 17.95 11.67
CA GLY A 161 4.40 17.49 12.57
C GLY A 161 3.27 16.83 11.78
N VAL A 162 2.83 15.68 12.27
CA VAL A 162 1.71 14.92 11.70
C VAL A 162 0.66 14.72 12.78
N LYS A 163 -0.59 14.99 12.45
CA LYS A 163 -1.72 14.58 13.30
C LYS A 163 -2.36 13.31 12.76
N ASN A 164 -2.92 12.56 13.70
CA ASN A 164 -3.46 11.23 13.46
C ASN A 164 -4.93 11.23 13.87
N LEU A 165 -5.81 10.94 12.92
CA LEU A 165 -7.25 10.90 13.16
C LEU A 165 -7.71 9.45 13.15
N PHE A 166 -8.19 8.97 14.30
CA PHE A 166 -8.86 7.67 14.38
C PHE A 166 -10.32 7.83 13.95
N LEU A 167 -10.65 7.23 12.81
CA LEU A 167 -11.91 7.37 12.13
C LEU A 167 -12.59 6.01 11.96
N LYS A 168 -13.89 6.02 11.76
CA LYS A 168 -14.66 4.85 11.36
C LYS A 168 -15.80 5.18 10.42
N ASP A 169 -16.25 4.20 9.68
CA ASP A 169 -17.50 4.30 8.91
C ASP A 169 -18.71 3.75 9.68
N ALA A 170 -19.88 3.73 9.03
CA ALA A 170 -21.12 3.21 9.61
C ALA A 170 -21.12 1.69 9.82
N SER A 171 -20.21 0.97 9.16
CA SER A 171 -20.02 -0.48 9.27
C SER A 171 -18.95 -0.85 10.30
N ASN A 172 -18.40 0.13 11.03
CA ASN A 172 -17.30 -0.01 11.99
C ASN A 172 -16.01 -0.55 11.36
N HIS A 173 -15.73 -0.21 10.10
CA HIS A 173 -14.37 -0.30 9.58
C HIS A 173 -13.55 0.85 10.16
N TYR A 174 -12.37 0.55 10.71
CA TYR A 174 -11.53 1.54 11.38
C TYR A 174 -10.39 2.02 10.50
N PHE A 175 -10.12 3.32 10.56
CA PHE A 175 -9.10 3.99 9.77
C PHE A 175 -8.24 4.89 10.66
N LEU A 176 -6.93 4.89 10.43
CA LEU A 176 -6.01 5.84 11.04
C LEU A 176 -5.47 6.77 9.96
N TYR A 177 -6.01 8.00 9.89
CA TYR A 177 -5.66 8.97 8.86
C TYR A 177 -4.55 9.92 9.32
N LEU A 178 -3.42 9.89 8.62
CA LEU A 178 -2.22 10.68 8.84
C LEU A 178 -2.20 11.86 7.87
N LEU A 179 -2.10 13.08 8.42
CA LEU A 179 -1.98 14.31 7.63
C LEU A 179 -1.12 15.36 8.35
N GLU A 180 -0.59 16.30 7.58
CA GLU A 180 0.19 17.42 8.13
C GLU A 180 -0.63 18.17 9.19
N ASP A 181 0.02 18.55 10.29
CA ASP A 181 -0.67 19.09 11.47
C ASP A 181 -1.49 20.36 11.18
N ASP A 182 -1.01 21.20 10.25
CA ASP A 182 -1.65 22.43 9.78
C ASP A 182 -2.77 22.21 8.75
N LYS A 183 -2.86 21.04 8.13
CA LYS A 183 -3.85 20.75 7.09
C LYS A 183 -5.21 20.41 7.67
N ARG A 184 -6.26 20.98 7.10
CA ARG A 184 -7.64 20.59 7.44
C ARG A 184 -7.97 19.24 6.79
N ALA A 185 -8.49 18.29 7.56
CA ALA A 185 -8.96 17.02 7.03
C ALA A 185 -10.27 17.20 6.24
N ASP A 186 -10.26 16.82 4.96
CA ASP A 186 -11.47 16.72 4.13
C ASP A 186 -12.05 15.30 4.23
N LEU A 187 -12.83 15.08 5.28
CA LEU A 187 -13.47 13.78 5.53
C LEU A 187 -14.51 13.40 4.46
N LYS A 188 -15.04 14.37 3.70
CA LYS A 188 -16.01 14.10 2.65
C LYS A 188 -15.33 13.49 1.42
N SER A 189 -14.21 14.08 1.01
CA SER A 189 -13.40 13.52 -0.08
C SER A 189 -12.79 12.18 0.32
N LEU A 190 -12.36 12.04 1.58
CA LEU A 190 -11.85 10.78 2.11
C LEU A 190 -12.94 9.68 2.13
N ALA A 191 -14.16 9.99 2.57
CA ALA A 191 -15.28 9.04 2.53
C ALA A 191 -15.57 8.55 1.11
N LYS A 192 -15.53 9.47 0.12
CA LYS A 192 -15.70 9.12 -1.30
C LYS A 192 -14.58 8.21 -1.80
N PHE A 193 -13.33 8.48 -1.41
CA PHE A 193 -12.16 7.65 -1.74
C PHE A 193 -12.27 6.23 -1.16
N LEU A 194 -12.78 6.11 0.06
CA LEU A 194 -13.01 4.83 0.74
C LEU A 194 -14.33 4.14 0.33
N HIS A 195 -15.07 4.70 -0.63
CA HIS A 195 -16.37 4.20 -1.07
C HIS A 195 -17.40 4.04 0.07
N THR A 196 -17.35 4.92 1.07
CA THR A 196 -18.30 4.95 2.19
C THR A 196 -19.14 6.22 2.20
N SER A 197 -20.28 6.18 2.88
CA SER A 197 -21.22 7.31 2.93
C SER A 197 -20.67 8.46 3.78
N HIS A 198 -20.19 8.16 4.99
CA HIS A 198 -19.67 9.14 5.95
C HIS A 198 -18.61 8.52 6.85
N LEU A 199 -17.68 9.37 7.29
CA LEU A 199 -16.68 9.04 8.31
C LEU A 199 -16.99 9.78 9.60
N HIS A 200 -16.81 9.09 10.71
CA HIS A 200 -16.96 9.60 12.06
C HIS A 200 -15.64 9.44 12.80
N PHE A 201 -15.40 10.26 13.82
CA PHE A 201 -14.33 9.97 14.77
C PHE A 201 -14.69 8.73 15.57
N GLY A 202 -13.74 7.82 15.73
CA GLY A 202 -13.88 6.71 16.68
C GLY A 202 -13.99 7.26 18.10
N SER A 203 -14.70 6.54 18.95
CA SER A 203 -14.84 6.89 20.36
C SER A 203 -13.53 6.64 21.12
N GLU A 204 -13.41 7.23 22.31
CA GLU A 204 -12.26 6.98 23.19
C GLU A 204 -12.15 5.50 23.56
N GLU A 205 -13.27 4.85 23.84
CA GLU A 205 -13.33 3.43 24.16
C GLU A 205 -12.91 2.57 22.97
N GLU A 206 -13.32 2.92 21.75
CA GLU A 206 -12.89 2.22 20.54
C GLU A 206 -11.39 2.39 20.29
N LEU A 207 -10.84 3.60 20.45
CA LEU A 207 -9.42 3.86 20.32
C LEU A 207 -8.60 3.07 21.37
N GLN A 208 -9.08 3.07 22.62
CA GLN A 208 -8.42 2.35 23.71
C GLN A 208 -8.51 0.84 23.49
N ASN A 209 -9.64 0.30 23.05
CA ASN A 209 -9.81 -1.14 22.83
C ASN A 209 -9.04 -1.64 21.60
N THR A 210 -8.86 -0.78 20.58
CA THR A 210 -8.23 -1.18 19.31
C THR A 210 -6.71 -0.95 19.31
N LEU A 211 -6.26 0.21 19.81
CA LEU A 211 -4.84 0.61 19.73
C LEU A 211 -4.17 0.75 21.11
N HIS A 212 -4.91 0.56 22.21
CA HIS A 212 -4.45 0.82 23.58
C HIS A 212 -3.97 2.27 23.79
N LEU A 213 -4.55 3.21 23.05
CA LEU A 213 -4.22 4.64 23.12
C LEU A 213 -5.37 5.46 23.69
N SER A 214 -5.02 6.60 24.28
CA SER A 214 -5.96 7.64 24.69
C SER A 214 -6.02 8.80 23.68
N ARG A 215 -7.09 9.59 23.74
CA ARG A 215 -7.22 10.84 22.99
C ARG A 215 -6.01 11.73 23.22
N GLY A 216 -5.53 12.34 22.14
CA GLY A 216 -4.36 13.21 22.17
C GLY A 216 -3.02 12.46 22.12
N SER A 217 -3.02 11.15 22.36
CA SER A 217 -1.83 10.29 22.22
C SER A 217 -1.83 9.47 20.93
N CYS A 218 -2.75 9.77 20.00
CA CYS A 218 -2.92 9.01 18.78
C CYS A 218 -1.66 9.07 17.90
N THR A 219 -1.16 7.91 17.50
CA THR A 219 0.11 7.74 16.78
C THR A 219 0.02 6.50 15.89
N PRO A 220 0.64 6.48 14.69
CA PRO A 220 0.65 5.29 13.83
C PRO A 220 1.34 4.08 14.47
N PHE A 221 2.18 4.30 15.50
CA PHE A 221 2.79 3.20 16.23
C PHE A 221 1.83 2.46 17.16
N GLY A 222 0.62 2.96 17.38
CA GLY A 222 -0.40 2.27 18.16
C GLY A 222 -0.89 0.97 17.53
N ILE A 223 -0.70 0.80 16.22
CA ILE A 223 -1.08 -0.41 15.48
C ILE A 223 -0.36 -1.66 15.99
N ILE A 224 0.79 -1.50 16.66
CA ILE A 224 1.45 -2.61 17.37
C ILE A 224 0.58 -3.22 18.48
N SER A 225 -0.55 -2.61 18.85
CA SER A 225 -1.51 -3.17 19.80
C SER A 225 -2.73 -3.79 19.12
N ASP A 226 -2.90 -3.63 17.81
CA ASP A 226 -4.06 -4.13 17.06
C ASP A 226 -3.79 -5.59 16.62
N ASP A 227 -4.04 -6.53 17.52
CA ASP A 227 -3.79 -7.96 17.28
C ASP A 227 -4.57 -8.53 16.07
N GLU A 228 -5.71 -7.91 15.72
CA GLU A 228 -6.62 -8.38 14.67
C GLU A 228 -6.45 -7.61 13.35
N ASN A 229 -5.49 -6.67 13.30
CA ASN A 229 -5.18 -5.83 12.13
C ASN A 229 -6.42 -5.15 11.52
N VAL A 230 -7.37 -4.72 12.36
CA VAL A 230 -8.66 -4.16 11.89
C VAL A 230 -8.54 -2.71 11.41
N VAL A 231 -7.44 -2.03 11.78
CA VAL A 231 -7.20 -0.63 11.38
C VAL A 231 -6.46 -0.54 10.06
N VAL A 232 -7.04 0.18 9.10
CA VAL A 232 -6.38 0.58 7.85
C VAL A 232 -5.70 1.94 8.02
N VAL A 233 -4.42 2.04 7.71
CA VAL A 233 -3.67 3.29 7.81
C VAL A 233 -3.83 4.10 6.52
N ILE A 234 -4.12 5.38 6.61
CA ILE A 234 -4.29 6.25 5.43
C ILE A 234 -3.27 7.37 5.50
N PHE A 235 -2.44 7.51 4.47
CA PHE A 235 -1.50 8.61 4.34
C PHE A 235 -2.07 9.67 3.42
N SER A 236 -2.04 10.93 3.85
CA SER A 236 -2.08 12.02 2.88
C SER A 236 -0.84 11.93 1.98
N GLU A 237 -1.03 12.00 0.66
CA GLU A 237 0.03 11.99 -0.36
C GLU A 237 1.12 13.03 -0.03
N SER A 238 0.71 14.15 0.54
CA SER A 238 1.61 15.23 0.95
C SER A 238 2.62 14.87 2.03
N LEU A 239 2.48 13.74 2.72
CA LEU A 239 3.45 13.22 3.68
C LEU A 239 4.57 12.40 3.02
N LEU A 240 4.38 11.95 1.77
CA LEU A 240 5.35 11.09 1.10
C LEU A 240 6.68 11.82 0.86
N SER A 241 7.78 11.07 0.91
CA SER A 241 9.16 11.58 0.80
C SER A 241 9.58 12.59 1.89
N LYS A 242 8.80 12.74 2.96
CA LYS A 242 9.14 13.62 4.10
C LYS A 242 9.62 12.81 5.31
N LYS A 243 10.32 13.49 6.21
CA LYS A 243 10.53 13.03 7.59
C LYS A 243 9.35 13.46 8.45
N LEU A 244 8.81 12.54 9.22
CA LEU A 244 7.58 12.70 9.98
C LEU A 244 7.89 12.58 11.47
N LEU A 245 7.25 13.44 12.27
CA LEU A 245 7.42 13.48 13.72
C LEU A 245 6.26 12.80 14.43
N PHE A 246 6.58 11.83 15.28
CA PHE A 246 5.58 11.06 16.03
C PHE A 246 6.03 10.76 17.46
N HIS A 247 5.06 10.57 18.34
CA HIS A 247 5.28 10.01 19.66
C HIS A 247 5.36 8.48 19.58
N PRO A 248 6.42 7.84 20.10
CA PRO A 248 6.65 6.40 20.01
C PRO A 248 5.85 5.63 21.08
N ASN A 249 4.52 5.78 21.10
CA ASN A 249 3.62 5.31 22.17
C ASN A 249 4.01 5.84 23.57
N ARG A 250 4.77 6.94 23.61
CA ARG A 250 5.18 7.65 24.83
C ARG A 250 5.17 9.15 24.60
N ASN A 251 4.65 9.89 25.56
CA ASN A 251 4.53 11.36 25.49
C ASN A 251 5.78 12.11 25.97
N ASP A 252 6.84 11.41 26.39
CA ASP A 252 8.13 11.95 26.83
C ASP A 252 9.20 11.97 25.71
N ARG A 253 8.82 11.58 24.49
CA ARG A 253 9.74 11.45 23.35
C ARG A 253 9.05 11.78 22.04
N THR A 254 9.84 12.26 21.08
CA THR A 254 9.44 12.38 19.68
C THR A 254 10.50 11.73 18.82
N ILE A 255 10.07 10.91 17.85
CA ILE A 255 10.95 10.34 16.85
C ILE A 255 10.71 10.97 15.48
N SER A 256 11.78 11.10 14.71
CA SER A 256 11.74 11.44 13.29
C SER A 256 12.06 10.21 12.46
N ILE A 257 11.12 9.84 11.58
CA ILE A 257 11.19 8.67 10.71
C ILE A 257 10.81 9.09 9.28
N SER A 258 11.39 8.44 8.25
CA SER A 258 10.95 8.70 6.87
C SER A 258 9.54 8.13 6.63
N SER A 259 8.75 8.78 5.78
CA SER A 259 7.42 8.26 5.43
C SER A 259 7.48 6.84 4.86
N TYR A 260 8.54 6.52 4.10
CA TYR A 260 8.73 5.19 3.51
C TYR A 260 9.10 4.13 4.55
N ASP A 261 9.91 4.48 5.55
CA ASP A 261 10.22 3.56 6.63
C ASP A 261 9.03 3.36 7.57
N LEU A 262 8.18 4.37 7.76
CA LEU A 262 6.91 4.18 8.46
C LEU A 262 5.99 3.20 7.71
N ILE A 263 5.93 3.28 6.38
CA ILE A 263 5.21 2.29 5.56
C ILE A 263 5.79 0.89 5.77
N ARG A 264 7.12 0.74 5.77
CA ARG A 264 7.77 -0.56 6.05
C ARG A 264 7.40 -1.10 7.44
N PHE A 265 7.29 -0.24 8.45
CA PHE A 265 6.83 -0.61 9.79
C PHE A 265 5.37 -1.11 9.75
N ILE A 266 4.47 -0.39 9.08
CA ILE A 266 3.05 -0.77 8.95
C ILE A 266 2.89 -2.12 8.25
N GLU A 267 3.64 -2.33 7.15
CA GLU A 267 3.64 -3.60 6.42
C GLU A 267 4.16 -4.75 7.28
N ALA A 268 5.19 -4.52 8.10
CA ALA A 268 5.77 -5.54 8.97
C ALA A 268 4.85 -5.93 10.13
N GLU A 269 4.04 -5.01 10.63
CA GLU A 269 2.98 -5.28 11.61
C GLU A 269 1.72 -5.90 10.97
N GLY A 270 1.69 -6.10 9.65
CA GLY A 270 0.60 -6.79 8.95
C GLY A 270 -0.59 -5.90 8.57
N HIS A 271 -0.45 -4.58 8.70
CA HIS A 271 -1.53 -3.64 8.42
C HIS A 271 -1.58 -3.21 6.95
N VAL A 272 -2.79 -2.95 6.46
CA VAL A 272 -3.02 -2.35 5.14
C VAL A 272 -2.84 -0.83 5.24
N TYR A 273 -2.20 -0.23 4.23
CA TYR A 273 -2.15 1.22 4.07
C TYR A 273 -2.69 1.69 2.71
N LEU A 274 -3.21 2.92 2.68
CA LEU A 274 -3.70 3.61 1.48
C LEU A 274 -3.05 5.00 1.37
N ILE A 275 -2.88 5.49 0.14
CA ILE A 275 -2.44 6.87 -0.12
C ILE A 275 -3.64 7.67 -0.64
N PHE A 276 -3.90 8.82 -0.02
CA PHE A 276 -5.02 9.72 -0.28
C PHE A 276 -4.58 11.15 -0.64
#